data_AF-A0A928VG05-F1
#
_entry.id   AF-A0A928VG05-F1
#
_cell.length_a   1.000
_cell.length_b   1.000
_cell.length_c   1.000
_cell.angle_alpha   90.00
_cell.angle_beta   90.00
_cell.angle_gamma   90.00
#
_symmetry.space_group_name_H-M   'P 1'
#
loop_
_entity.id
_entity.type
_entity.pdbx_description
1 polymer ?
#
loop_
_entity_poly.entity_id
_entity_poly.type
_entity_poly.pdbx_seq_one_letter_code
_entity_poly.pdbx_strand_id
1 'polypeptide(L)'
;MTQVQQTRNRAFVISGLGIALLVAVFLSPFASQNPDGLDRAAQDHGFEKKAAEEPIAHKLPFYQVFEEYQLRGVPQQIATPAAGLIGTLVTFGLAWGAGKVLVKNREQHHIDE
;
A
#
# COMPACT_ATOMS: atom_id res chain seq x y z
N MET A 1 18.46 27.64 -13.31
CA MET A 1 17.02 27.32 -13.07
C MET A 1 16.77 25.85 -12.69
N THR A 2 17.65 24.91 -13.03
CA THR A 2 17.52 23.48 -12.73
C THR A 2 17.62 23.11 -11.24
N GLN A 3 18.49 23.77 -10.47
CA GLN A 3 18.66 23.45 -9.03
C GLN A 3 17.39 23.74 -8.20
N VAL A 4 16.76 24.89 -8.42
CA VAL A 4 15.52 25.27 -7.70
C VAL A 4 14.36 24.33 -8.05
N GLN A 5 14.28 23.87 -9.31
CA GLN A 5 13.24 22.93 -9.73
C GLN A 5 13.47 21.53 -9.13
N GLN A 6 14.72 21.07 -9.04
CA GLN A 6 15.07 19.79 -8.44
C GLN A 6 14.80 19.76 -6.93
N THR A 7 15.14 20.82 -6.20
CA THR A 7 14.84 20.91 -4.75
C THR A 7 13.34 20.97 -4.48
N ARG A 8 12.56 21.68 -5.30
CA ARG A 8 11.10 21.76 -5.17
C ARG A 8 10.42 20.40 -5.38
N ASN A 9 10.87 19.62 -6.38
CA ASN A 9 10.34 18.28 -6.62
C ASN A 9 10.70 17.30 -5.49
N ARG A 10 11.93 17.35 -4.97
CA ARG A 10 12.33 16.52 -3.82
C ARG A 10 11.54 16.86 -2.57
N ALA A 11 11.36 18.15 -2.28
CA ALA A 11 10.56 18.60 -1.15
C ALA A 11 9.12 18.09 -1.24
N PHE A 12 8.50 18.18 -2.44
CA PHE A 12 7.15 17.66 -2.68
C PHE A 12 7.03 16.15 -2.48
N VAL A 13 7.98 15.37 -3.01
CA VAL A 13 7.96 13.91 -2.86
C VAL A 13 8.14 13.50 -1.40
N ILE A 14 9.08 14.12 -0.69
CA ILE A 14 9.36 13.81 0.72
C ILE A 14 8.16 14.20 1.59
N SER A 15 7.58 15.39 1.38
CA SER A 15 6.41 15.82 2.15
C SER A 15 5.20 14.96 1.86
N GLY A 16 4.94 14.61 0.59
CA GLY A 16 3.85 13.72 0.21
C GLY A 16 3.99 12.32 0.81
N LEU A 17 5.18 11.72 0.74
CA LEU A 17 5.45 10.43 1.37
C LEU A 17 5.32 10.51 2.90
N GLY A 18 5.83 11.57 3.53
CA GLY A 18 5.71 11.80 4.96
C GLY A 18 4.24 11.87 5.42
N ILE A 19 3.41 12.62 4.69
CA ILE A 19 1.96 12.72 4.97
C ILE A 19 1.28 11.36 4.81
N ALA A 20 1.59 10.62 3.74
CA ALA A 20 1.02 9.29 3.52
C ALA A 20 1.34 8.32 4.65
N LEU A 21 2.60 8.30 5.12
CA LEU A 21 3.03 7.47 6.25
C LEU A 21 2.37 7.90 7.57
N LEU A 22 2.21 9.21 7.81
CA LEU A 22 1.48 9.71 8.98
C LEU A 22 0.03 9.23 8.98
N VAL A 23 -0.67 9.33 7.84
CA VAL A 23 -2.04 8.83 7.71
C VAL A 23 -2.08 7.31 7.92
N ALA A 24 -1.18 6.56 7.28
CA ALA A 24 -1.13 5.11 7.39
C ALA A 24 -0.89 4.62 8.84
N VAL A 25 -0.07 5.32 9.62
CA VAL A 25 0.27 4.90 10.99
C VAL A 25 -0.72 5.42 12.02
N PHE A 26 -1.09 6.71 11.94
CA PHE A 26 -1.87 7.37 13.00
C PHE A 26 -3.37 7.36 12.74
N LEU A 27 -3.83 7.39 11.49
CA LEU A 27 -5.26 7.44 11.18
C LEU A 27 -5.84 6.03 10.96
N SER A 28 -5.04 5.06 10.50
CA SER A 28 -5.56 3.70 10.24
C SER A 28 -6.12 2.95 11.46
N PRO A 29 -5.63 3.12 12.72
CA PRO A 29 -6.26 2.49 13.88
C PRO A 29 -7.70 2.97 14.11
N PHE A 30 -8.05 4.16 13.62
CA PHE A 30 -9.37 4.76 13.74
C PHE A 30 -10.30 4.37 12.58
N ALA A 31 -9.91 3.38 11.76
CA ALA A 31 -10.78 2.82 10.73
C ALA A 31 -12.06 2.25 11.34
N SER A 32 -13.18 2.46 10.64
CA SER A 32 -14.50 1.99 11.07
C SER A 32 -14.51 0.46 11.21
N GLN A 33 -15.18 -0.02 12.27
CA GLN A 33 -15.43 -1.45 12.49
C GLN A 33 -16.70 -1.95 11.78
N ASN A 34 -17.37 -1.09 11.02
CA ASN A 34 -18.56 -1.47 10.26
C ASN A 34 -18.19 -2.43 9.13
N PRO A 35 -19.09 -3.36 8.77
CA PRO A 35 -18.85 -4.28 7.66
C PRO A 35 -18.60 -3.49 6.37
N ASP A 36 -17.62 -3.92 5.61
CA ASP A 36 -17.35 -3.34 4.30
C ASP A 36 -18.45 -3.74 3.29
N GLY A 37 -18.35 -3.26 2.05
CA GLY A 37 -19.37 -3.55 1.04
C GLY A 37 -19.50 -5.05 0.72
N LEU A 38 -18.42 -5.82 0.84
CA LEU A 38 -18.42 -7.27 0.57
C LEU A 38 -19.05 -8.03 1.74
N ASP A 39 -18.62 -7.72 2.96
CA ASP A 39 -19.15 -8.30 4.19
C ASP A 39 -20.62 -7.94 4.38
N ARG A 40 -21.00 -6.70 4.07
CA ARG A 40 -22.40 -6.27 4.19
C ARG A 40 -23.29 -6.99 3.19
N ALA A 41 -22.86 -7.12 1.94
CA ALA A 41 -23.58 -7.91 0.95
C ALA A 41 -23.64 -9.40 1.35
N ALA A 42 -22.57 -9.93 1.94
CA ALA A 42 -22.53 -11.31 2.42
C ALA A 42 -23.51 -11.55 3.58
N GLN A 43 -23.64 -10.60 4.50
CA GLN A 43 -24.62 -10.61 5.59
C GLN A 43 -26.06 -10.51 5.05
N ASP A 44 -26.34 -9.49 4.23
CA ASP A 44 -27.69 -9.19 3.74
C ASP A 44 -28.28 -10.34 2.89
N HIS A 45 -27.43 -11.08 2.17
CA HIS A 45 -27.82 -12.23 1.35
C HIS A 45 -27.58 -13.60 2.02
N GLY A 46 -27.07 -13.63 3.26
CA GLY A 46 -26.81 -14.87 4.01
C GLY A 46 -25.68 -15.73 3.45
N PHE A 47 -24.76 -15.16 2.65
CA PHE A 47 -23.56 -15.84 2.16
C PHE A 47 -22.51 -16.05 3.24
N GLU A 48 -22.50 -15.23 4.30
CA GLU A 48 -21.58 -15.39 5.44
C GLU A 48 -21.59 -16.82 6.01
N LYS A 49 -22.77 -17.47 6.03
CA LYS A 49 -22.97 -18.82 6.57
C LYS A 49 -22.46 -19.92 5.65
N LYS A 50 -22.10 -19.57 4.42
CA LYS A 50 -21.52 -20.47 3.43
C LYS A 50 -19.99 -20.32 3.35
N ALA A 51 -19.39 -19.50 4.23
CA ALA A 51 -17.95 -19.44 4.36
C ALA A 51 -17.40 -20.85 4.65
N ALA A 52 -16.38 -21.25 3.90
CA ALA A 52 -15.72 -22.53 4.13
C ALA A 52 -14.97 -22.48 5.46
N GLU A 53 -15.07 -23.53 6.27
CA GLU A 53 -14.30 -23.66 7.52
C GLU A 53 -12.79 -23.59 7.25
N GLU A 54 -12.34 -24.13 6.10
CA GLU A 54 -10.99 -23.94 5.59
C GLU A 54 -11.00 -23.35 4.16
N PRO A 55 -10.92 -22.02 4.03
CA PRO A 55 -10.75 -21.38 2.74
C PRO A 55 -9.47 -21.86 2.04
N ILE A 56 -9.50 -21.94 0.71
CA ILE A 56 -8.30 -22.24 -0.10
C ILE A 56 -7.17 -21.24 0.21
N ALA A 57 -7.53 -20.01 0.60
CA ALA A 57 -6.59 -18.99 1.05
C ALA A 57 -5.68 -19.47 2.19
N HIS A 58 -6.16 -20.33 3.10
CA HIS A 58 -5.37 -20.83 4.22
C HIS A 58 -4.24 -21.76 3.78
N LYS A 59 -4.36 -22.38 2.59
CA LYS A 59 -3.35 -23.30 2.04
C LYS A 59 -2.21 -22.58 1.33
N LEU A 60 -2.33 -21.27 1.16
CA LEU A 60 -1.36 -20.49 0.42
C LEU A 60 -0.23 -20.05 1.34
N PRO A 61 1.01 -19.94 0.83
CA PRO A 61 2.19 -19.61 1.64
C PRO A 61 2.15 -18.20 2.22
N PHE A 62 1.18 -17.36 1.86
CA PHE A 62 1.00 -16.04 2.45
C PHE A 62 0.08 -16.05 3.67
N TYR A 63 -0.72 -17.10 3.90
CA TYR A 63 -1.55 -17.22 5.10
C TYR A 63 -0.73 -17.39 6.40
N GLN A 64 0.53 -17.85 6.27
CA GLN A 64 1.46 -17.86 7.41
C GLN A 64 1.87 -16.45 7.85
N VAL A 65 1.68 -15.43 6.99
CA VAL A 65 2.06 -14.04 7.25
C VAL A 65 0.82 -13.16 7.46
N PHE A 66 -0.25 -13.40 6.70
CA PHE A 66 -1.46 -12.57 6.69
C PHE A 66 -2.73 -13.38 6.97
N GLU A 67 -3.57 -12.86 7.85
CA GLU A 67 -4.90 -13.37 8.17
C GLU A 67 -5.89 -12.20 8.04
N GLU A 68 -6.85 -12.31 7.11
CA GLU A 68 -7.88 -11.29 6.85
C GLU A 68 -7.32 -9.85 6.83
N TYR A 69 -6.36 -9.62 5.93
CA TYR A 69 -5.65 -8.33 5.73
C TYR A 69 -4.70 -7.90 6.85
N GLN A 70 -4.60 -8.64 7.95
CA GLN A 70 -3.75 -8.30 9.10
C GLN A 70 -2.51 -9.20 9.18
N LEU A 71 -1.46 -8.68 9.80
CA LEU A 71 -0.28 -9.47 10.13
C LEU A 71 -0.62 -10.48 11.23
N ARG A 72 -0.38 -11.75 10.94
CA ARG A 72 -0.67 -12.84 11.85
C ARG A 72 0.24 -12.80 13.08
N GLY A 73 -0.34 -13.04 14.26
CA GLY A 73 0.41 -13.05 15.53
C GLY A 73 0.72 -11.66 16.11
N VAL A 74 0.15 -10.59 15.53
CA VAL A 74 0.31 -9.21 16.00
C VAL A 74 -1.04 -8.68 16.47
N PRO A 75 -1.12 -7.93 17.59
CA PRO A 75 -2.35 -7.28 18.00
C PRO A 75 -2.90 -6.36 16.90
N GLN A 76 -4.21 -6.35 16.68
CA GLN A 76 -4.86 -5.58 15.61
C GLN A 76 -4.50 -4.09 15.62
N GLN A 77 -4.31 -3.51 16.81
CA GLN A 77 -3.92 -2.10 16.98
C GLN A 77 -2.55 -1.78 16.38
N ILE A 78 -1.70 -2.79 16.23
CA ILE A 78 -0.35 -2.70 15.66
C ILE A 78 -0.35 -3.25 14.22
N ALA A 79 -1.11 -4.33 13.97
CA ALA A 79 -1.18 -4.99 12.68
C ALA A 79 -1.71 -4.05 11.58
N THR A 80 -2.75 -3.26 11.86
CA THR A 80 -3.36 -2.35 10.89
C THR A 80 -2.40 -1.21 10.48
N PRO A 81 -1.78 -0.45 11.41
CA PRO A 81 -0.73 0.52 11.08
C PRO A 81 0.46 -0.09 10.35
N ALA A 82 0.90 -1.28 10.77
CA ALA A 82 2.04 -1.95 10.15
C ALA A 82 1.74 -2.35 8.70
N ALA A 83 0.56 -2.90 8.43
CA ALA A 83 0.12 -3.22 7.07
C ALA A 83 0.06 -1.96 6.19
N GLY A 84 -0.51 -0.86 6.69
CA GLY A 84 -0.56 0.42 5.98
C GLY A 84 0.84 1.00 5.69
N LEU A 85 1.74 0.97 6.66
CA LEU A 85 3.12 1.45 6.52
C LEU A 85 3.88 0.63 5.48
N ILE A 86 3.86 -0.70 5.61
CA ILE A 86 4.56 -1.61 4.69
C ILE A 86 3.98 -1.46 3.28
N GLY A 87 2.66 -1.48 3.12
CA GLY A 87 2.01 -1.33 1.83
C GLY A 87 2.33 0.01 1.14
N THR A 88 2.36 1.09 1.91
CA THR A 88 2.73 2.43 1.40
C THR A 88 4.18 2.45 0.90
N LEU A 89 5.11 1.92 1.67
CA LEU A 89 6.53 1.87 1.28
C LEU A 89 6.76 0.99 0.06
N VAL A 90 6.13 -0.18 0.00
CA VAL A 90 6.21 -1.09 -1.15
C VAL A 90 5.67 -0.41 -2.41
N THR A 91 4.47 0.19 -2.32
CA THR A 91 3.85 0.87 -3.46
C THR A 91 4.71 2.03 -3.95
N PHE A 92 5.22 2.86 -3.04
CA PHE A 92 6.10 3.98 -3.37
C PHE A 92 7.40 3.49 -4.02
N GLY A 93 8.02 2.45 -3.45
CA GLY A 93 9.26 1.86 -3.97
C GLY A 93 9.07 1.29 -5.38
N LEU A 94 7.97 0.58 -5.61
CA LEU A 94 7.62 0.05 -6.93
C LEU A 94 7.39 1.16 -7.95
N ALA A 95 6.60 2.18 -7.61
CA ALA A 95 6.34 3.31 -8.50
C ALA A 95 7.61 4.09 -8.84
N TRP A 96 8.45 4.36 -7.83
CA TRP A 96 9.74 5.05 -8.01
C TRP A 96 10.72 4.23 -8.85
N GLY A 97 10.83 2.92 -8.57
CA GLY A 97 11.67 1.99 -9.32
C GLY A 97 11.22 1.87 -10.77
N ALA A 98 9.91 1.72 -11.01
CA ALA A 98 9.34 1.70 -12.35
C ALA A 98 9.64 3.01 -13.10
N GLY A 99 9.47 4.17 -12.45
CA GLY A 99 9.83 5.45 -13.04
C GLY A 99 11.31 5.53 -13.43
N LYS A 100 12.22 5.00 -12.61
CA LYS A 100 13.65 4.96 -12.92
C LYS A 100 14.01 4.05 -14.08
N VAL A 101 13.34 2.90 -14.21
CA VAL A 101 13.61 1.92 -15.27
C VAL A 101 12.96 2.33 -16.60
N LEU A 102 11.73 2.86 -16.56
CA LEU A 102 10.95 3.16 -17.75
C LEU A 102 11.28 4.52 -18.36
N VAL A 103 11.80 5.48 -17.59
CA VAL A 103 12.21 6.77 -18.12
C VAL A 103 13.57 6.61 -18.81
N LYS A 104 13.54 6.42 -20.13
CA LYS A 104 14.73 6.41 -20.99
C LYS A 104 15.42 7.77 -20.93
N ASN A 105 16.69 7.79 -20.50
CA ASN A 105 17.55 8.95 -20.72
C ASN A 105 17.64 9.19 -22.23
N ARG A 106 17.04 10.28 -22.71
CA ARG A 106 17.32 10.79 -24.06
C ARG A 106 18.71 11.41 -24.01
N GLU A 107 19.74 10.57 -24.13
CA GLU A 107 21.05 11.07 -24.49
C GLU A 107 20.96 11.78 -25.84
N GLN A 108 21.55 12.95 -25.86
CA GLN A 108 21.48 13.95 -26.91
C GLN A 108 22.06 13.36 -28.20
N HIS A 109 21.25 13.29 -29.27
CA HIS A 109 21.80 13.32 -30.61
C HIS A 109 22.36 14.73 -30.84
N HIS A 110 23.62 14.93 -30.43
CA HIS A 110 24.45 16.03 -30.91
C HIS A 110 24.78 15.66 -32.36
N ILE A 111 24.08 16.28 -33.30
CA ILE A 111 24.48 16.28 -34.71
C ILE A 111 25.43 17.46 -34.83
N ASP A 112 26.73 17.15 -34.87
CA ASP A 112 27.77 18.08 -35.27
C ASP A 112 27.62 18.33 -36.78
N GLU A 113 27.41 19.59 -37.18
CA GLU A 113 27.71 20.11 -38.52
C GLU A 113 28.93 21.02 -38.44
#